data_AF-A0A8B7B9W6-F1
#
_entry.id   AF-A0A8B7B9W6-F1
#
_cell.length_a   1.000
_cell.length_b   1.000
_cell.length_c   1.000
_cell.angle_alpha   90.00
_cell.angle_beta   90.00
_cell.angle_gamma   90.00
#
_symmetry.space_group_name_H-M   'P 1'
#
loop_
_entity.id
_entity.type
_entity.pdbx_description
1 polymer ?
#
loop_
_entity_poly.entity_id
_entity_poly.type
_entity_poly.pdbx_seq_one_letter_code
_entity_poly.pdbx_strand_id
1 'polypeptide(L)'
;MPVLVPPAERSHDTRVGAPSWREAALATTQKVHQLTDRCGQEAVTMWQPKESVRDPHVARHLCRAAYVQPWRFPVEMVKGGGTVEKPPPGEGVTLWKSKMKPPAWHALLPLPQHRDARALQTAEVAHAHARGARLTAARLSRAQQQVNGQVRQLLRQREATDRRLSEVRKGLLINKQSVKLRGYRPKSEKVPDKADSMLTWEEEELKALKRKMEKDMEKSETLLKALASCRDTLVYCFKERLQAVDLMNQPLDKVLEQAGRQRVGLSGDPSSRTQGQKTPPPDPVGTYTPECAAALDEAKRLLTESKDTLMDMAKNEAHVQEQQQQISNRVSATLSQKTLETAELKERMHMTLGLMRGTINRCTKFNQEMYTTRGLIKGPLSTSHLETREKLDRPLVRVYQRHVGTQLPEATLLAKGTDKLQRHIAHLEKNLHELLATRKHLTWSLNCKKMGQEVDQNAVRLRLRQRHPHVCYEQAQRLVNDWDPRTPPRRESDTAPQ
;
A
#
# COMPACT_ATOMS: atom_id res chain seq x y z
N MET A 1 23.27 -36.37 -30.61
CA MET A 1 22.93 -34.98 -30.19
C MET A 1 22.46 -35.01 -28.75
N PRO A 2 23.27 -34.54 -27.78
CA PRO A 2 22.79 -34.32 -26.41
C PRO A 2 21.86 -33.10 -26.39
N VAL A 3 20.67 -33.24 -25.80
CA VAL A 3 19.73 -32.12 -25.66
C VAL A 3 20.23 -31.18 -24.56
N LEU A 4 20.55 -29.94 -24.94
CA LEU A 4 20.85 -28.87 -23.99
C LEU A 4 19.56 -28.50 -23.24
N VAL A 5 19.45 -28.99 -22.00
CA VAL A 5 18.47 -28.46 -21.04
C VAL A 5 18.88 -27.02 -20.71
N PRO A 6 18.00 -26.01 -20.88
CA PRO A 6 18.34 -24.63 -20.57
C PRO A 6 18.63 -24.48 -19.06
N PRO A 7 19.56 -23.60 -18.66
CA PRO A 7 19.86 -23.38 -17.25
C PRO A 7 18.62 -22.82 -16.55
N ALA A 8 18.19 -23.47 -15.47
CA ALA A 8 17.04 -23.04 -14.68
C ALA A 8 17.21 -21.58 -14.23
N GLU A 9 16.17 -20.77 -14.43
CA GLU A 9 16.21 -19.35 -14.11
C GLU A 9 16.59 -19.12 -12.65
N ARG A 10 17.45 -18.12 -12.41
CA ARG A 10 17.99 -17.83 -11.08
C ARG A 10 16.83 -17.55 -10.13
N SER A 11 16.69 -18.37 -9.08
CA SER A 11 15.61 -18.27 -8.12
C SER A 11 15.54 -16.86 -7.51
N HIS A 12 14.49 -16.11 -7.85
CA HIS A 12 14.19 -14.84 -7.22
C HIS A 12 13.93 -15.09 -5.73
N ASP A 13 14.89 -14.74 -4.87
CA ASP A 13 14.77 -14.96 -3.43
C ASP A 13 13.52 -14.24 -2.91
N THR A 14 12.52 -15.04 -2.53
CA THR A 14 11.20 -14.55 -2.14
C THR A 14 11.25 -13.78 -0.81
N ARG A 15 12.34 -13.96 -0.05
CA ARG A 15 12.57 -13.33 1.25
C ARG A 15 12.74 -11.82 1.16
N VAL A 16 12.52 -11.15 2.29
CA VAL A 16 12.56 -9.69 2.43
C VAL A 16 13.80 -9.22 3.19
N GLY A 17 14.25 -9.96 4.21
CA GLY A 17 15.45 -9.64 4.96
C GLY A 17 16.74 -9.87 4.17
N ALA A 18 17.70 -8.95 4.33
CA ALA A 18 19.00 -9.00 3.66
C ALA A 18 19.73 -10.36 3.86
N PRO A 19 20.52 -10.83 2.87
CA PRO A 19 21.22 -12.11 2.95
C PRO A 19 22.25 -12.12 4.10
N SER A 20 23.10 -11.10 4.20
CA SER A 20 24.10 -10.94 5.27
C SER A 20 23.47 -10.90 6.69
N TRP A 21 22.26 -10.37 6.82
CA TRP A 21 21.49 -10.36 8.08
C TRP A 21 20.99 -11.77 8.48
N ARG A 22 20.66 -12.63 7.50
CA ARG A 22 20.36 -14.06 7.70
C ARG A 22 21.63 -14.84 8.00
N GLU A 23 22.68 -14.67 7.19
CA GLU A 23 23.96 -15.36 7.30
C GLU A 23 24.64 -15.10 8.65
N ALA A 24 24.71 -13.84 9.11
CA ALA A 24 25.26 -13.51 10.42
C ALA A 24 24.48 -14.18 11.57
N ALA A 25 23.15 -14.29 11.45
CA ALA A 25 22.32 -14.98 12.43
C ALA A 25 22.57 -16.50 12.40
N LEU A 26 22.58 -17.10 11.20
CA LEU A 26 22.84 -18.53 10.99
C LEU A 26 24.24 -18.92 11.47
N ALA A 27 25.27 -18.19 11.08
CA ALA A 27 26.65 -18.42 11.52
C ALA A 27 26.82 -18.27 13.03
N THR A 28 26.09 -17.34 13.66
CA THR A 28 26.05 -17.24 15.14
C THR A 28 25.41 -18.49 15.75
N THR A 29 24.26 -18.94 15.25
CA THR A 29 23.62 -20.17 15.77
C THR A 29 24.44 -21.43 15.50
N GLN A 30 25.11 -21.54 14.35
CA GLN A 30 25.96 -22.68 13.99
C GLN A 30 27.20 -22.77 14.88
N LYS A 31 27.94 -21.66 15.05
CA LYS A 31 29.11 -21.60 15.95
C LYS A 31 28.73 -21.96 17.38
N VAL A 32 27.58 -21.46 17.85
CA VAL A 32 27.08 -21.82 19.19
C VAL A 32 26.66 -23.28 19.27
N HIS A 33 25.98 -23.84 18.26
CA HIS A 33 25.57 -25.25 18.25
C HIS A 33 26.79 -26.17 18.24
N GLN A 34 27.77 -25.93 17.35
CA GLN A 34 29.04 -26.65 17.31
C GLN A 34 29.77 -26.62 18.66
N LEU A 35 29.82 -25.47 19.33
CA LEU A 35 30.47 -25.34 20.64
C LEU A 35 29.64 -25.98 21.77
N THR A 36 28.32 -25.91 21.71
CA THR A 36 27.40 -26.56 22.66
C THR A 36 27.48 -28.09 22.56
N ASP A 37 27.63 -28.60 21.35
CA ASP A 37 27.75 -30.02 21.04
C ASP A 37 29.16 -30.51 21.38
N ARG A 38 30.22 -29.78 21.01
CA ARG A 38 31.61 -30.09 21.40
C ARG A 38 31.74 -30.19 22.92
N CYS A 39 31.43 -29.10 23.63
CA CYS A 39 31.53 -29.07 25.08
C CYS A 39 30.56 -30.07 25.74
N GLY A 40 29.41 -30.35 25.13
CA GLY A 40 28.45 -31.36 25.62
C GLY A 40 28.93 -32.80 25.43
N GLN A 41 29.58 -33.10 24.30
CA GLN A 41 30.19 -34.40 24.02
C GLN A 41 31.42 -34.61 24.90
N GLU A 42 32.33 -33.64 24.97
CA GLU A 42 33.50 -33.67 25.87
C GLU A 42 33.07 -33.84 27.34
N ALA A 43 32.06 -33.10 27.78
CA ALA A 43 31.53 -33.23 29.15
C ALA A 43 30.92 -34.62 29.43
N VAL A 44 30.40 -35.34 28.42
CA VAL A 44 29.80 -36.67 28.59
C VAL A 44 30.84 -37.78 28.43
N THR A 45 31.73 -37.70 27.44
CA THR A 45 32.81 -38.68 27.22
C THR A 45 33.86 -38.68 28.33
N MET A 46 33.97 -37.59 29.10
CA MET A 46 34.76 -37.55 30.34
C MET A 46 34.23 -38.44 31.47
N TRP A 47 32.94 -38.83 31.45
CA TRP A 47 32.32 -39.69 32.48
C TRP A 47 31.79 -41.01 31.94
N GLN A 48 31.71 -41.20 30.61
CA GLN A 48 31.35 -42.47 30.00
C GLN A 48 32.58 -43.39 29.88
N PRO A 49 32.50 -44.67 30.33
CA PRO A 49 33.43 -45.70 29.91
C PRO A 49 33.43 -45.83 28.38
N LYS A 50 34.58 -46.18 27.79
CA LYS A 50 34.71 -46.36 26.33
C LYS A 50 33.83 -47.48 25.74
N GLU A 51 33.20 -48.28 26.59
CA GLU A 51 32.49 -49.52 26.25
C GLU A 51 30.97 -49.42 26.52
N SER A 52 30.40 -48.20 26.59
CA SER A 52 28.95 -48.02 26.69
C SER A 52 28.25 -48.34 25.35
N VAL A 53 28.03 -49.63 25.09
CA VAL A 53 27.27 -50.15 23.93
C VAL A 53 25.86 -49.53 23.92
N ARG A 54 25.41 -49.09 22.74
CA ARG A 54 24.04 -48.61 22.53
C ARG A 54 23.14 -49.72 22.01
N ASP A 55 21.93 -49.80 22.58
CA ASP A 55 20.87 -50.69 22.13
C ASP A 55 20.42 -50.34 20.68
N PRO A 56 20.39 -51.31 19.73
CA PRO A 56 20.01 -51.05 18.35
C PRO A 56 18.52 -50.74 18.09
N HIS A 57 17.61 -51.03 19.03
CA HIS A 57 16.20 -51.28 18.68
C HIS A 57 15.27 -50.06 18.48
N VAL A 58 15.77 -48.82 18.48
CA VAL A 58 14.94 -47.61 18.28
C VAL A 58 14.96 -47.13 16.83
N ALA A 59 13.91 -47.49 16.07
CA ALA A 59 13.82 -47.25 14.62
C ALA A 59 13.38 -45.82 14.22
N ARG A 60 13.93 -45.31 13.11
CA ARG A 60 13.82 -43.90 12.67
C ARG A 60 12.56 -43.53 11.85
N HIS A 61 11.58 -44.42 11.71
CA HIS A 61 10.64 -44.39 10.58
C HIS A 61 9.37 -43.54 10.74
N LEU A 62 9.09 -42.94 11.91
CA LEU A 62 7.91 -42.06 12.10
C LEU A 62 8.07 -40.64 11.53
N CYS A 63 8.94 -40.47 10.52
CA CYS A 63 9.23 -39.19 9.88
C CYS A 63 8.65 -39.10 8.45
N ARG A 64 7.42 -38.55 8.36
CA ARG A 64 6.83 -37.83 7.21
C ARG A 64 6.51 -38.57 5.88
N ALA A 65 5.26 -38.30 5.46
CA ALA A 65 4.82 -37.80 4.13
C ALA A 65 4.18 -38.78 3.11
N ALA A 66 2.91 -38.48 2.78
CA ALA A 66 2.18 -38.70 1.51
C ALA A 66 0.70 -38.29 1.72
N TYR A 67 -0.12 -37.91 0.75
CA TYR A 67 0.06 -37.06 -0.45
C TYR A 67 -1.31 -36.40 -0.77
N VAL A 68 -1.37 -35.44 -1.70
CA VAL A 68 -2.62 -34.68 -2.01
C VAL A 68 -3.46 -35.39 -3.09
N GLN A 69 -4.78 -35.12 -3.06
CA GLN A 69 -5.81 -35.50 -4.06
C GLN A 69 -5.61 -34.76 -5.42
N PRO A 70 -6.60 -34.67 -6.33
CA PRO A 70 -7.66 -35.61 -6.74
C PRO A 70 -7.59 -35.89 -8.27
N TRP A 71 -8.52 -36.70 -8.82
CA TRP A 71 -8.87 -36.63 -10.24
C TRP A 71 -10.38 -36.50 -10.44
N ARG A 72 -10.78 -35.79 -11.51
CA ARG A 72 -12.17 -35.60 -11.96
C ARG A 72 -12.42 -36.50 -13.18
N PHE A 73 -13.69 -36.80 -13.46
CA PHE A 73 -14.11 -37.25 -14.79
C PHE A 73 -15.13 -36.26 -15.40
N PRO A 74 -15.14 -36.10 -16.73
CA PRO A 74 -16.11 -35.26 -17.43
C PRO A 74 -17.42 -36.03 -17.66
N VAL A 75 -18.52 -35.29 -17.83
CA VAL A 75 -19.75 -35.81 -18.43
C VAL A 75 -20.29 -34.75 -19.39
N GLU A 76 -20.28 -35.07 -20.68
CA GLU A 76 -21.01 -34.33 -21.70
C GLU A 76 -22.41 -34.94 -21.92
N MET A 77 -23.18 -34.32 -22.80
CA MET A 77 -24.39 -34.85 -23.45
C MET A 77 -25.62 -35.10 -22.56
N VAL A 78 -26.52 -34.11 -22.63
CA VAL A 78 -27.95 -34.24 -22.33
C VAL A 78 -28.57 -35.41 -23.11
N LYS A 79 -29.15 -36.38 -22.40
CA LYS A 79 -30.09 -37.39 -22.96
C LYS A 79 -31.54 -37.20 -22.46
N GLY A 80 -31.91 -35.94 -22.23
CA GLY A 80 -33.29 -35.47 -22.09
C GLY A 80 -33.41 -34.11 -22.80
N GLY A 81 -33.44 -34.15 -24.14
CA GLY A 81 -33.08 -33.05 -25.05
C GLY A 81 -33.52 -31.65 -24.60
N GLY A 82 -32.55 -30.76 -24.35
CA GLY A 82 -32.77 -29.52 -23.61
C GLY A 82 -31.79 -28.37 -23.91
N THR A 83 -31.32 -28.23 -25.14
CA THR A 83 -30.70 -26.97 -25.61
C THR A 83 -31.81 -25.96 -25.90
N VAL A 84 -31.95 -24.93 -25.07
CA VAL A 84 -33.02 -23.93 -25.17
C VAL A 84 -32.45 -22.52 -25.28
N GLU A 85 -32.26 -22.06 -26.52
CA GLU A 85 -32.09 -20.65 -26.87
C GLU A 85 -33.31 -20.18 -27.69
N LYS A 86 -33.90 -19.01 -27.39
CA LYS A 86 -35.02 -18.40 -28.15
C LYS A 86 -35.11 -16.87 -27.98
N PRO A 87 -35.22 -16.11 -29.10
CA PRO A 87 -36.23 -15.04 -29.31
C PRO A 87 -36.83 -15.18 -30.76
N PRO A 88 -37.45 -14.19 -31.49
CA PRO A 88 -38.03 -12.83 -31.23
C PRO A 88 -39.46 -12.60 -31.86
N PRO A 89 -40.06 -11.35 -31.88
CA PRO A 89 -40.81 -10.79 -33.06
C PRO A 89 -40.88 -9.19 -33.23
N GLY A 90 -41.59 -8.61 -34.26
CA GLY A 90 -41.77 -7.15 -34.65
C GLY A 90 -43.15 -6.80 -35.35
N GLU A 91 -43.53 -5.71 -36.09
CA GLU A 91 -43.01 -4.39 -36.62
C GLU A 91 -44.18 -3.52 -37.30
N GLY A 92 -44.07 -2.21 -37.71
CA GLY A 92 -45.07 -1.45 -38.58
C GLY A 92 -45.00 0.12 -38.81
N VAL A 93 -45.48 0.72 -39.96
CA VAL A 93 -45.31 2.18 -40.43
C VAL A 93 -46.44 2.79 -41.39
N THR A 94 -46.68 4.15 -41.51
CA THR A 94 -47.56 4.91 -42.54
C THR A 94 -47.44 6.50 -42.57
N LEU A 95 -47.84 7.30 -43.63
CA LEU A 95 -47.66 8.82 -43.75
C LEU A 95 -48.44 9.72 -44.85
N TRP A 96 -48.67 11.06 -44.61
CA TRP A 96 -48.80 12.29 -45.55
C TRP A 96 -50.09 12.60 -46.45
N LYS A 97 -50.42 13.77 -47.13
CA LYS A 97 -50.08 15.27 -47.20
C LYS A 97 -51.00 16.12 -48.22
N SER A 98 -51.12 17.49 -48.22
CA SER A 98 -51.92 18.38 -49.19
C SER A 98 -51.53 19.93 -49.35
N LYS A 99 -52.15 20.76 -50.28
CA LYS A 99 -51.93 22.27 -50.51
C LYS A 99 -52.94 23.05 -51.47
N MET A 100 -52.96 24.43 -51.57
CA MET A 100 -53.66 25.34 -52.59
C MET A 100 -52.94 26.72 -52.98
N LYS A 101 -53.58 27.65 -53.75
CA LYS A 101 -53.04 28.79 -54.63
C LYS A 101 -52.75 30.24 -54.03
N PRO A 102 -52.08 31.21 -54.75
CA PRO A 102 -51.55 32.51 -54.24
C PRO A 102 -52.10 33.87 -54.86
N PRO A 103 -51.79 35.08 -54.29
CA PRO A 103 -52.42 36.39 -54.69
C PRO A 103 -51.52 37.64 -55.05
N ALA A 104 -52.18 38.69 -55.57
CA ALA A 104 -51.99 40.16 -55.41
C ALA A 104 -50.72 40.97 -55.85
N TRP A 105 -49.48 40.51 -55.72
CA TRP A 105 -48.29 41.41 -55.67
C TRP A 105 -47.70 41.91 -57.01
N HIS A 106 -48.51 42.47 -57.93
CA HIS A 106 -48.09 42.83 -59.31
C HIS A 106 -48.47 44.25 -59.82
N ALA A 107 -48.72 45.24 -58.94
CA ALA A 107 -49.11 46.61 -59.33
C ALA A 107 -47.99 47.66 -59.21
N LEU A 108 -48.01 48.70 -60.07
CA LEU A 108 -46.92 49.69 -60.25
C LEU A 108 -47.19 51.10 -59.68
N LEU A 109 -48.35 51.37 -59.09
CA LEU A 109 -48.67 52.68 -58.48
C LEU A 109 -48.81 52.56 -56.95
N PRO A 110 -48.33 53.55 -56.16
CA PRO A 110 -48.56 53.58 -54.72
C PRO A 110 -50.04 53.84 -54.43
N LEU A 111 -50.73 52.82 -53.92
CA LEU A 111 -52.16 52.85 -53.60
C LEU A 111 -52.50 53.85 -52.47
N PRO A 112 -53.76 54.26 -52.28
CA PRO A 112 -54.15 55.20 -51.21
C PRO A 112 -53.74 54.77 -49.79
N GLN A 113 -53.65 53.46 -49.53
CA GLN A 113 -53.16 52.91 -48.27
C GLN A 113 -51.63 52.78 -48.18
N HIS A 114 -50.82 53.36 -49.10
CA HIS A 114 -49.38 53.11 -49.13
C HIS A 114 -48.66 53.53 -47.84
N ARG A 115 -49.09 54.61 -47.18
CA ARG A 115 -48.54 55.00 -45.87
C ARG A 115 -48.78 53.90 -44.82
N ASP A 116 -50.00 53.39 -44.74
CA ASP A 116 -50.38 52.40 -43.73
C ASP A 116 -49.79 51.01 -44.05
N ALA A 117 -49.72 50.65 -45.34
CA ALA A 117 -49.00 49.46 -45.80
C ALA A 117 -47.49 49.54 -45.51
N ARG A 118 -46.87 50.72 -45.60
CA ARG A 118 -45.47 50.94 -45.18
C ARG A 118 -45.30 50.95 -43.67
N ALA A 119 -46.26 51.50 -42.92
CA ALA A 119 -46.29 51.43 -41.45
C ALA A 119 -46.44 49.97 -40.97
N LEU A 120 -47.31 49.18 -41.62
CA LEU A 120 -47.45 47.75 -41.37
C LEU A 120 -46.18 46.98 -41.75
N GLN A 121 -45.56 47.25 -42.91
CA GLN A 121 -44.26 46.63 -43.27
C GLN A 121 -43.15 46.96 -42.25
N THR A 122 -43.06 48.21 -41.78
CA THR A 122 -42.06 48.58 -40.76
C THR A 122 -42.39 47.98 -39.38
N ALA A 123 -43.67 47.87 -39.02
CA ALA A 123 -44.10 47.13 -37.83
C ALA A 123 -43.81 45.62 -37.95
N GLU A 124 -44.05 45.00 -39.10
CA GLU A 124 -43.71 43.59 -39.38
C GLU A 124 -42.20 43.33 -39.25
N VAL A 125 -41.37 44.24 -39.76
CA VAL A 125 -39.90 44.19 -39.60
C VAL A 125 -39.49 44.38 -38.15
N ALA A 126 -40.05 45.36 -37.43
CA ALA A 126 -39.77 45.57 -36.01
C ALA A 126 -40.23 44.37 -35.14
N HIS A 127 -41.40 43.81 -35.42
CA HIS A 127 -41.90 42.57 -34.81
C HIS A 127 -40.99 41.37 -35.15
N ALA A 128 -40.51 41.25 -36.39
CA ALA A 128 -39.58 40.20 -36.77
C ALA A 128 -38.24 40.33 -36.05
N HIS A 129 -37.72 41.55 -35.91
CA HIS A 129 -36.51 41.85 -35.15
C HIS A 129 -36.68 41.49 -33.67
N ALA A 130 -37.74 41.98 -33.01
CA ALA A 130 -38.02 41.67 -31.61
C ALA A 130 -38.23 40.16 -31.36
N ARG A 131 -38.89 39.44 -32.28
CA ARG A 131 -39.00 37.97 -32.22
C ARG A 131 -37.64 37.29 -32.33
N GLY A 132 -36.81 37.67 -33.30
CA GLY A 132 -35.48 37.09 -33.49
C GLY A 132 -34.54 37.39 -32.31
N ALA A 133 -34.57 38.60 -31.77
CA ALA A 133 -33.83 39.01 -30.58
C ALA A 133 -34.28 38.22 -29.33
N ARG A 134 -35.59 37.98 -29.16
CA ARG A 134 -36.09 37.14 -28.05
C ARG A 134 -35.67 35.67 -28.19
N LEU A 135 -35.55 35.15 -29.41
CA LEU A 135 -35.03 33.80 -29.68
C LEU A 135 -33.52 33.68 -29.43
N THR A 136 -32.72 34.69 -29.80
CA THR A 136 -31.27 34.68 -29.55
C THR A 136 -30.97 34.89 -28.07
N ALA A 137 -31.66 35.80 -27.38
CA ALA A 137 -31.63 35.92 -25.93
C ALA A 137 -32.00 34.61 -25.21
N ALA A 138 -33.05 33.89 -25.67
CA ALA A 138 -33.40 32.59 -25.10
C ALA A 138 -32.29 31.53 -25.27
N ARG A 139 -31.60 31.51 -26.44
CA ARG A 139 -30.44 30.62 -26.67
C ARG A 139 -29.25 30.98 -25.77
N LEU A 140 -28.93 32.27 -25.64
CA LEU A 140 -27.85 32.77 -24.78
C LEU A 140 -28.11 32.45 -23.30
N SER A 141 -29.34 32.69 -22.81
CA SER A 141 -29.76 32.33 -21.45
C SER A 141 -29.66 30.82 -21.20
N ARG A 142 -30.08 29.98 -22.16
CA ARG A 142 -29.95 28.52 -22.03
C ARG A 142 -28.50 28.05 -22.09
N ALA A 143 -27.66 28.64 -22.93
CA ALA A 143 -26.21 28.39 -22.94
C ALA A 143 -25.59 28.73 -21.58
N GLN A 144 -25.91 29.91 -21.02
CA GLN A 144 -25.47 30.35 -19.69
C GLN A 144 -25.93 29.37 -18.59
N GLN A 145 -27.17 28.88 -18.64
CA GLN A 145 -27.66 27.85 -17.71
C GLN A 145 -26.89 26.53 -17.84
N GLN A 146 -26.53 26.10 -19.05
CA GLN A 146 -25.72 24.89 -19.28
C GLN A 146 -24.27 25.07 -18.77
N VAL A 147 -23.65 26.23 -19.00
CA VAL A 147 -22.33 26.60 -18.45
C VAL A 147 -22.36 26.63 -16.92
N ASN A 148 -23.36 27.29 -16.32
CA ASN A 148 -23.58 27.27 -14.86
C ASN A 148 -23.88 25.85 -14.32
N GLY A 149 -24.34 24.92 -15.16
CA GLY A 149 -24.43 23.49 -14.86
C GLY A 149 -23.05 22.82 -14.80
N GLN A 150 -22.23 22.99 -15.85
CA GLN A 150 -20.88 22.42 -15.92
C GLN A 150 -19.95 22.97 -14.84
N VAL A 151 -19.97 24.28 -14.55
CA VAL A 151 -19.18 24.89 -13.46
C VAL A 151 -19.47 24.21 -12.12
N ARG A 152 -20.75 23.93 -11.81
CA ARG A 152 -21.14 23.21 -10.58
C ARG A 152 -20.74 21.72 -10.58
N GLN A 153 -20.61 21.09 -11.74
CA GLN A 153 -20.09 19.72 -11.85
C GLN A 153 -18.56 19.68 -11.69
N LEU A 154 -17.82 20.58 -12.35
CA LEU A 154 -16.38 20.74 -12.20
C LEU A 154 -15.98 21.06 -10.75
N LEU A 155 -16.68 21.96 -10.07
CA LEU A 155 -16.41 22.26 -8.65
C LEU A 155 -16.57 21.02 -7.75
N ARG A 156 -17.63 20.22 -7.94
CA ARG A 156 -17.83 18.96 -7.20
C ARG A 156 -16.74 17.93 -7.49
N GLN A 157 -16.30 17.81 -8.74
CA GLN A 157 -15.19 16.92 -9.10
C GLN A 157 -13.84 17.44 -8.56
N ARG A 158 -13.68 18.77 -8.42
CA ARG A 158 -12.53 19.40 -7.75
C ARG A 158 -12.50 19.07 -6.26
N GLU A 159 -13.66 19.07 -5.59
CA GLU A 159 -13.76 18.61 -4.19
C GLU A 159 -13.41 17.12 -4.03
N ALA A 160 -13.93 16.26 -4.92
CA ALA A 160 -13.64 14.82 -4.88
C ALA A 160 -12.15 14.54 -5.09
N THR A 161 -11.56 15.18 -6.12
CA THR A 161 -10.12 15.07 -6.38
C THR A 161 -9.27 15.66 -5.26
N ASP A 162 -9.59 16.80 -4.64
CA ASP A 162 -8.81 17.30 -3.50
C ASP A 162 -8.90 16.37 -2.26
N ARG A 163 -10.05 15.75 -1.99
CA ARG A 163 -10.19 14.71 -0.95
C ARG A 163 -9.26 13.52 -1.23
N ARG A 164 -9.28 12.95 -2.45
CA ARG A 164 -8.37 11.88 -2.90
C ARG A 164 -6.89 12.33 -2.86
N LEU A 165 -6.60 13.59 -3.17
CA LEU A 165 -5.25 14.17 -3.08
C LEU A 165 -4.79 14.25 -1.60
N SER A 166 -5.69 14.60 -0.67
CA SER A 166 -5.42 14.56 0.77
C SER A 166 -5.11 13.14 1.26
N GLU A 167 -5.78 12.11 0.72
CA GLU A 167 -5.46 10.70 1.00
C GLU A 167 -4.08 10.31 0.48
N VAL A 168 -3.67 10.77 -0.71
CA VAL A 168 -2.31 10.54 -1.24
C VAL A 168 -1.25 11.27 -0.39
N ARG A 169 -1.53 12.52 0.01
CA ARG A 169 -0.68 13.29 0.95
C ARG A 169 -0.55 12.57 2.31
N LYS A 170 -1.64 11.98 2.83
CA LYS A 170 -1.66 11.13 4.04
C LYS A 170 -0.81 9.86 3.85
N GLY A 171 -0.88 9.22 2.68
CA GLY A 171 -0.01 8.10 2.31
C GLY A 171 1.49 8.45 2.40
N LEU A 172 1.89 9.63 1.91
CA LEU A 172 3.26 10.12 2.01
C LEU A 172 3.70 10.38 3.46
N LEU A 173 2.81 10.80 4.35
CA LEU A 173 3.11 10.92 5.79
C LEU A 173 3.30 9.55 6.45
N ILE A 174 2.42 8.59 6.16
CA ILE A 174 2.49 7.20 6.64
C ILE A 174 3.82 6.55 6.21
N ASN A 175 4.24 6.76 4.96
CA ASN A 175 5.52 6.28 4.44
C ASN A 175 6.70 6.91 5.22
N LYS A 176 6.74 8.23 5.37
CA LYS A 176 7.79 8.94 6.13
C LYS A 176 7.84 8.52 7.60
N GLN A 177 6.70 8.31 8.26
CA GLN A 177 6.63 7.75 9.61
C GLN A 177 7.13 6.30 9.66
N SER A 178 6.81 5.47 8.66
CA SER A 178 7.32 4.10 8.55
C SER A 178 8.86 4.10 8.45
N VAL A 179 9.44 4.95 7.58
CA VAL A 179 10.90 5.10 7.45
C VAL A 179 11.53 5.63 8.74
N LYS A 180 10.96 6.68 9.36
CA LYS A 180 11.40 7.19 10.68
C LYS A 180 11.44 6.06 11.72
N LEU A 181 10.36 5.27 11.85
CA LEU A 181 10.28 4.14 12.79
C LEU A 181 11.37 3.10 12.53
N ARG A 182 11.56 2.65 11.27
CA ARG A 182 12.62 1.69 10.91
C ARG A 182 14.04 2.23 11.16
N GLY A 183 14.20 3.55 11.28
CA GLY A 183 15.42 4.21 11.74
C GLY A 183 15.81 3.92 13.19
N TYR A 184 14.90 3.45 14.05
CA TYR A 184 15.17 3.08 15.45
C TYR A 184 15.68 1.63 15.62
N ARG A 185 15.78 0.83 14.54
CA ARG A 185 16.38 -0.51 14.57
C ARG A 185 17.82 -0.46 15.15
N PRO A 186 18.26 -1.43 15.97
CA PRO A 186 19.64 -1.47 16.48
C PRO A 186 20.65 -1.69 15.35
N LYS A 187 21.92 -1.31 15.53
CA LYS A 187 22.94 -1.24 14.46
C LYS A 187 23.06 -2.52 13.61
N SER A 188 22.94 -3.72 14.21
CA SER A 188 22.99 -5.01 13.51
C SER A 188 21.76 -5.31 12.62
N GLU A 189 20.66 -4.58 12.81
CA GLU A 189 19.39 -4.72 12.10
C GLU A 189 19.14 -3.57 11.10
N LYS A 190 20.08 -2.61 11.00
CA LYS A 190 20.06 -1.49 10.04
C LYS A 190 20.63 -1.83 8.65
N VAL A 191 20.90 -3.11 8.38
CA VAL A 191 21.30 -3.57 7.04
C VAL A 191 20.12 -3.28 6.08
N PRO A 192 20.34 -2.59 4.94
CA PRO A 192 19.26 -2.27 4.02
C PRO A 192 18.61 -3.54 3.49
N ASP A 193 17.28 -3.61 3.59
CA ASP A 193 16.50 -4.79 3.21
C ASP A 193 15.45 -4.47 2.12
N LYS A 194 14.81 -5.51 1.59
CA LYS A 194 13.84 -5.38 0.49
C LYS A 194 12.63 -4.53 0.91
N ALA A 195 12.28 -4.47 2.19
CA ALA A 195 11.23 -3.60 2.68
C ALA A 195 11.66 -2.12 2.76
N ASP A 196 12.95 -1.82 2.91
CA ASP A 196 13.47 -0.45 2.77
C ASP A 196 13.35 0.02 1.30
N SER A 197 13.73 -0.80 0.32
CA SER A 197 13.53 -0.48 -1.11
C SER A 197 12.06 -0.41 -1.51
N MET A 198 11.17 -1.16 -0.85
CA MET A 198 9.72 -1.05 -1.06
C MET A 198 9.14 0.25 -0.48
N LEU A 199 9.74 0.79 0.59
CA LEU A 199 9.35 2.09 1.15
C LEU A 199 9.83 3.26 0.28
N THR A 200 11.03 3.20 -0.32
CA THR A 200 11.46 4.25 -1.27
C THR A 200 10.61 4.24 -2.54
N TRP A 201 10.33 3.05 -3.10
CA TRP A 201 9.41 2.89 -4.24
C TRP A 201 8.01 3.46 -3.94
N GLU A 202 7.44 3.17 -2.77
CA GLU A 202 6.14 3.76 -2.38
C GLU A 202 6.19 5.29 -2.28
N GLU A 203 7.28 5.90 -1.81
CA GLU A 203 7.38 7.36 -1.78
C GLU A 203 7.46 7.95 -3.21
N GLU A 204 8.11 7.26 -4.14
CA GLU A 204 8.22 7.66 -5.55
C GLU A 204 6.90 7.54 -6.31
N GLU A 205 6.20 6.41 -6.18
CA GLU A 205 4.87 6.20 -6.76
C GLU A 205 3.85 7.21 -6.20
N LEU A 206 3.79 7.39 -4.88
CA LEU A 206 2.87 8.36 -4.27
C LEU A 206 3.21 9.82 -4.68
N LYS A 207 4.49 10.16 -4.92
CA LYS A 207 4.87 11.44 -5.54
C LYS A 207 4.39 11.55 -6.99
N ALA A 208 4.42 10.46 -7.76
CA ALA A 208 3.90 10.43 -9.14
C ALA A 208 2.37 10.60 -9.18
N LEU A 209 1.63 9.87 -8.33
CA LEU A 209 0.18 10.00 -8.19
C LEU A 209 -0.22 11.42 -7.76
N LYS A 210 0.46 11.99 -6.75
CA LYS A 210 0.27 13.39 -6.33
C LYS A 210 0.43 14.38 -7.50
N ARG A 211 1.52 14.26 -8.27
CA ARG A 211 1.78 15.11 -9.45
C ARG A 211 0.73 14.94 -10.55
N LYS A 212 0.21 13.72 -10.77
CA LYS A 212 -0.86 13.47 -11.76
C LYS A 212 -2.13 14.23 -11.37
N MET A 213 -2.52 14.16 -10.10
CA MET A 213 -3.69 14.87 -9.58
C MET A 213 -3.53 16.38 -9.57
N GLU A 214 -2.34 16.89 -9.21
CA GLU A 214 -2.08 18.33 -9.19
C GLU A 214 -2.17 18.93 -10.60
N LYS A 215 -1.71 18.22 -11.64
CA LYS A 215 -1.94 18.60 -13.05
C LYS A 215 -3.41 18.60 -13.46
N ASP A 216 -4.21 17.67 -12.97
CA ASP A 216 -5.65 17.66 -13.28
C ASP A 216 -6.40 18.78 -12.53
N MET A 217 -5.95 19.14 -11.32
CA MET A 217 -6.41 20.33 -10.59
C MET A 217 -6.04 21.63 -11.33
N GLU A 218 -4.83 21.74 -11.88
CA GLU A 218 -4.39 22.87 -12.73
C GLU A 218 -5.28 23.04 -13.96
N LYS A 219 -5.51 21.97 -14.73
CA LYS A 219 -6.45 21.97 -15.89
C LYS A 219 -7.87 22.40 -15.49
N SER A 220 -8.37 21.86 -14.37
CA SER A 220 -9.71 22.20 -13.87
C SER A 220 -9.83 23.70 -13.57
N GLU A 221 -8.76 24.33 -13.08
CA GLU A 221 -8.75 25.76 -12.79
C GLU A 221 -8.68 26.63 -14.06
N THR A 222 -7.88 26.25 -15.07
CA THR A 222 -7.88 26.95 -16.36
C THR A 222 -9.24 26.87 -17.05
N LEU A 223 -9.93 25.72 -16.96
CA LEU A 223 -11.27 25.56 -17.50
C LEU A 223 -12.33 26.33 -16.71
N LEU A 224 -12.25 26.38 -15.37
CA LEU A 224 -13.15 27.20 -14.56
C LEU A 224 -12.99 28.70 -14.88
N LYS A 225 -11.78 29.18 -15.16
CA LYS A 225 -11.53 30.56 -15.61
C LYS A 225 -12.14 30.83 -16.99
N ALA A 226 -11.94 29.93 -17.96
CA ALA A 226 -12.52 30.06 -19.30
C ALA A 226 -14.06 29.97 -19.32
N LEU A 227 -14.64 29.10 -18.48
CA LEU A 227 -16.10 29.01 -18.30
C LEU A 227 -16.67 30.24 -17.60
N ALA A 228 -15.92 30.90 -16.71
CA ALA A 228 -16.33 32.16 -16.10
C ALA A 228 -16.35 33.30 -17.13
N SER A 229 -15.29 33.47 -17.92
CA SER A 229 -15.28 34.49 -18.99
C SER A 229 -16.36 34.25 -20.05
N CYS A 230 -16.56 32.99 -20.46
CA CYS A 230 -17.63 32.62 -21.40
C CYS A 230 -19.04 32.86 -20.80
N ARG A 231 -19.26 32.58 -19.51
CA ARG A 231 -20.52 32.93 -18.83
C ARG A 231 -20.76 34.44 -18.87
N ASP A 232 -19.73 35.25 -18.69
CA ASP A 232 -19.86 36.70 -18.57
C ASP A 232 -20.02 37.38 -19.94
N THR A 233 -19.40 36.87 -21.01
CA THR A 233 -19.70 37.28 -22.39
C THR A 233 -21.13 36.87 -22.81
N LEU A 234 -21.58 35.66 -22.46
CA LEU A 234 -22.98 35.24 -22.67
C LEU A 234 -23.98 36.16 -21.94
N VAL A 235 -23.66 36.62 -20.72
CA VAL A 235 -24.48 37.58 -19.96
C VAL A 235 -24.50 38.97 -20.61
N TYR A 236 -23.37 39.43 -21.14
CA TYR A 236 -23.30 40.69 -21.88
C TYR A 236 -24.19 40.66 -23.13
N CYS A 237 -24.00 39.68 -24.00
CA CYS A 237 -24.82 39.48 -25.20
C CYS A 237 -26.31 39.29 -24.86
N PHE A 238 -26.63 38.56 -23.77
CA PHE A 238 -28.01 38.38 -23.34
C PHE A 238 -28.70 39.70 -22.96
N LYS A 239 -28.01 40.57 -22.21
CA LYS A 239 -28.55 41.88 -21.81
C LYS A 239 -28.75 42.81 -23.00
N GLU A 240 -27.76 42.88 -23.89
CA GLU A 240 -27.80 43.72 -25.09
C GLU A 240 -28.94 43.27 -26.04
N ARG A 241 -29.09 41.97 -26.30
CA ARG A 241 -30.24 41.44 -27.07
C ARG A 241 -31.60 41.66 -26.40
N LEU A 242 -31.67 41.80 -25.08
CA LEU A 242 -32.94 42.00 -24.35
C LEU A 242 -33.47 43.43 -24.48
N GLN A 243 -32.60 44.44 -24.55
CA GLN A 243 -32.98 45.85 -24.75
C GLN A 243 -33.82 46.06 -26.02
N ALA A 244 -33.56 45.28 -27.08
CA ALA A 244 -34.33 45.29 -28.32
C ALA A 244 -35.71 44.58 -28.22
N VAL A 245 -36.07 44.05 -27.06
CA VAL A 245 -37.28 43.24 -26.80
C VAL A 245 -38.19 43.88 -25.75
N ASP A 246 -37.66 44.74 -24.87
CA ASP A 246 -38.39 45.34 -23.74
C ASP A 246 -39.65 46.13 -24.13
N LEU A 247 -39.72 46.66 -25.36
CA LEU A 247 -40.90 47.34 -25.89
C LEU A 247 -42.06 46.39 -26.29
N MET A 248 -41.82 45.08 -26.42
CA MET A 248 -42.73 44.15 -27.11
C MET A 248 -43.09 42.93 -26.25
N ASN A 249 -44.26 42.98 -25.59
CA ASN A 249 -44.75 41.96 -24.65
C ASN A 249 -45.35 40.68 -25.30
N GLN A 250 -44.65 40.05 -26.25
CA GLN A 250 -44.99 38.72 -26.76
C GLN A 250 -44.28 37.61 -25.95
N PRO A 251 -44.99 36.66 -25.31
CA PRO A 251 -44.37 35.58 -24.54
C PRO A 251 -43.56 34.64 -25.43
N LEU A 252 -42.46 34.12 -24.90
CA LEU A 252 -41.48 33.31 -25.65
C LEU A 252 -42.11 32.09 -26.34
N ASP A 253 -43.11 31.45 -25.73
CA ASP A 253 -43.76 30.28 -26.31
C ASP A 253 -44.46 30.59 -27.64
N LYS A 254 -45.16 31.72 -27.75
CA LYS A 254 -45.78 32.17 -29.01
C LYS A 254 -44.72 32.45 -30.09
N VAL A 255 -43.54 32.93 -29.69
CA VAL A 255 -42.41 33.14 -30.61
C VAL A 255 -41.79 31.81 -31.05
N LEU A 256 -41.66 30.83 -30.15
CA LEU A 256 -41.18 29.48 -30.46
C LEU A 256 -42.15 28.67 -31.31
N GLU A 257 -43.47 28.87 -31.15
CA GLU A 257 -44.50 28.29 -32.01
C GLU A 257 -44.43 28.87 -33.43
N GLN A 258 -44.38 30.20 -33.56
CA GLN A 258 -44.18 30.88 -34.85
C GLN A 258 -42.85 30.51 -35.54
N ALA A 259 -41.80 30.23 -34.77
CA ALA A 259 -40.48 29.83 -35.29
C ALA A 259 -40.34 28.32 -35.57
N GLY A 260 -41.39 27.52 -35.35
CA GLY A 260 -41.38 26.08 -35.63
C GLY A 260 -40.66 25.23 -34.58
N ARG A 261 -40.96 25.43 -33.29
CA ARG A 261 -40.44 24.71 -32.11
C ARG A 261 -38.92 24.44 -32.16
N GLN A 262 -38.15 25.49 -32.43
CA GLN A 262 -36.68 25.40 -32.47
C GLN A 262 -36.10 24.91 -31.14
N ARG A 263 -35.15 23.97 -31.18
CA ARG A 263 -34.37 23.59 -30.00
C ARG A 263 -33.49 24.76 -29.55
N VAL A 264 -33.69 25.21 -28.32
CA VAL A 264 -32.96 26.32 -27.70
C VAL A 264 -31.65 25.86 -27.02
N GLY A 265 -31.44 24.55 -26.85
CA GLY A 265 -30.28 23.98 -26.14
C GLY A 265 -29.08 23.64 -27.04
N LEU A 266 -27.87 23.75 -26.49
CA LEU A 266 -26.61 23.53 -27.21
C LEU A 266 -26.21 22.06 -27.39
N SER A 267 -26.87 21.12 -26.71
CA SER A 267 -26.46 19.72 -26.64
C SER A 267 -27.63 18.76 -26.85
N GLY A 268 -27.46 17.83 -27.79
CA GLY A 268 -28.36 16.71 -28.02
C GLY A 268 -28.49 16.43 -29.52
N ASP A 269 -28.27 15.17 -29.90
CA ASP A 269 -28.28 14.69 -31.28
C ASP A 269 -29.56 15.05 -32.03
N PRO A 270 -29.51 15.20 -33.37
CA PRO A 270 -30.65 15.60 -34.19
C PRO A 270 -31.72 14.51 -34.22
N SER A 271 -32.57 14.50 -33.18
CA SER A 271 -33.78 13.70 -33.14
C SER A 271 -34.63 13.98 -34.38
N SER A 272 -35.02 12.90 -35.06
CA SER A 272 -35.64 12.87 -36.39
C SER A 272 -36.96 13.64 -36.55
N ARG A 273 -37.51 14.20 -35.46
CA ARG A 273 -38.71 15.07 -35.46
C ARG A 273 -38.41 16.57 -35.44
N THR A 274 -37.13 16.98 -35.45
CA THR A 274 -36.75 18.40 -35.27
C THR A 274 -36.71 19.18 -36.59
N GLN A 275 -37.87 19.39 -37.23
CA GLN A 275 -37.99 20.19 -38.47
C GLN A 275 -37.92 21.72 -38.22
N GLY A 276 -36.91 22.16 -37.46
CA GLY A 276 -36.63 23.58 -37.25
C GLY A 276 -35.87 24.18 -38.44
N GLN A 277 -36.11 25.45 -38.76
CA GLN A 277 -35.23 26.19 -39.66
C GLN A 277 -33.80 26.21 -39.09
N LYS A 278 -32.79 26.11 -39.97
CA LYS A 278 -31.40 26.35 -39.57
C LYS A 278 -31.28 27.73 -38.91
N THR A 279 -30.35 27.87 -37.97
CA THR A 279 -29.96 29.18 -37.47
C THR A 279 -29.58 30.08 -38.65
N PRO A 280 -30.11 31.32 -38.75
CA PRO A 280 -29.68 32.24 -39.80
C PRO A 280 -28.16 32.46 -39.71
N PRO A 281 -27.49 32.78 -40.83
CA PRO A 281 -26.09 33.19 -40.78
C PRO A 281 -25.93 34.43 -39.88
N PRO A 282 -24.76 34.62 -39.24
CA PRO A 282 -24.51 35.80 -38.44
C PRO A 282 -24.54 37.07 -39.32
N ASP A 283 -25.25 38.09 -38.85
CA ASP A 283 -25.48 39.35 -39.54
C ASP A 283 -25.12 40.50 -38.58
N PRO A 284 -24.21 41.42 -38.94
CA PRO A 284 -23.82 42.53 -38.07
C PRO A 284 -24.96 43.52 -37.75
N VAL A 285 -25.99 43.60 -38.60
CA VAL A 285 -27.17 44.47 -38.40
C VAL A 285 -28.37 43.66 -37.89
N GLY A 286 -28.33 42.33 -38.02
CA GLY A 286 -29.43 41.43 -37.72
C GLY A 286 -29.58 41.03 -36.24
N THR A 287 -30.64 40.26 -35.97
CA THR A 287 -30.99 39.77 -34.62
C THR A 287 -29.97 38.80 -34.03
N TYR A 288 -29.07 38.26 -34.87
CA TYR A 288 -28.06 37.27 -34.52
C TYR A 288 -26.69 37.76 -35.01
N THR A 289 -26.02 38.54 -34.18
CA THR A 289 -24.72 39.13 -34.48
C THR A 289 -23.59 38.09 -34.46
N PRO A 290 -22.45 38.37 -35.13
CA PRO A 290 -21.26 37.53 -35.05
C PRO A 290 -20.76 37.33 -33.61
N GLU A 291 -20.93 38.32 -32.73
CA GLU A 291 -20.61 38.21 -31.30
C GLU A 291 -21.49 37.15 -30.58
N CYS A 292 -22.80 37.17 -30.84
CA CYS A 292 -23.72 36.16 -30.34
C CYS A 292 -23.40 34.76 -30.90
N ALA A 293 -22.92 34.66 -32.13
CA ALA A 293 -22.47 33.39 -32.71
C ALA A 293 -21.19 32.88 -32.02
N ALA A 294 -20.15 33.72 -31.95
CA ALA A 294 -18.88 33.40 -31.31
C ALA A 294 -19.04 32.97 -29.84
N ALA A 295 -19.84 33.70 -29.05
CA ALA A 295 -20.10 33.34 -27.65
C ALA A 295 -20.83 31.99 -27.51
N LEU A 296 -21.75 31.65 -28.42
CA LEU A 296 -22.44 30.35 -28.41
C LEU A 296 -21.55 29.21 -28.91
N ASP A 297 -20.62 29.45 -29.84
CA ASP A 297 -19.69 28.43 -30.34
C ASP A 297 -18.52 28.18 -29.37
N GLU A 298 -18.01 29.22 -28.71
CA GLU A 298 -17.11 29.08 -27.56
C GLU A 298 -17.79 28.31 -26.41
N ALA A 299 -19.05 28.63 -26.11
CA ALA A 299 -19.82 27.87 -25.12
C ALA A 299 -19.92 26.39 -25.52
N LYS A 300 -20.23 26.05 -26.77
CA LYS A 300 -20.25 24.63 -27.24
C LYS A 300 -18.89 23.96 -27.02
N ARG A 301 -17.78 24.59 -27.43
CA ARG A 301 -16.40 24.08 -27.28
C ARG A 301 -16.06 23.80 -25.82
N LEU A 302 -16.31 24.77 -24.93
CA LEU A 302 -16.03 24.63 -23.50
C LEU A 302 -16.97 23.61 -22.83
N LEU A 303 -18.22 23.45 -23.30
CA LEU A 303 -19.17 22.44 -22.84
C LEU A 303 -18.89 21.01 -23.35
N THR A 304 -18.00 20.84 -24.33
CA THR A 304 -17.41 19.52 -24.69
C THR A 304 -16.14 19.28 -23.88
N GLU A 305 -15.21 20.24 -23.87
CA GLU A 305 -13.95 20.15 -23.15
C GLU A 305 -14.13 19.94 -21.63
N SER A 306 -15.15 20.56 -21.03
CA SER A 306 -15.51 20.33 -19.62
C SER A 306 -16.01 18.90 -19.34
N LYS A 307 -16.65 18.23 -20.29
CA LYS A 307 -17.14 16.86 -20.13
C LYS A 307 -16.02 15.86 -20.28
N ASP A 308 -15.17 16.04 -21.27
CA ASP A 308 -14.04 15.15 -21.52
C ASP A 308 -13.05 15.21 -20.34
N THR A 309 -12.76 16.41 -19.85
CA THR A 309 -11.97 16.56 -18.62
C THR A 309 -12.66 16.07 -17.35
N LEU A 310 -13.99 16.22 -17.19
CA LEU A 310 -14.73 15.58 -16.09
C LEU A 310 -14.61 14.05 -16.13
N MET A 311 -14.76 13.43 -17.31
CA MET A 311 -14.61 11.99 -17.50
C MET A 311 -13.19 11.53 -17.17
N ASP A 312 -12.17 12.27 -17.62
CA ASP A 312 -10.77 11.91 -17.37
C ASP A 312 -10.34 12.15 -15.91
N MET A 313 -10.84 13.20 -15.25
CA MET A 313 -10.65 13.40 -13.80
C MET A 313 -11.28 12.25 -13.00
N ALA A 314 -12.48 11.79 -13.35
CA ALA A 314 -13.13 10.68 -12.67
C ALA A 314 -12.40 9.33 -12.89
N LYS A 315 -11.95 9.04 -14.13
CA LYS A 315 -11.09 7.88 -14.44
C LYS A 315 -9.79 7.94 -13.62
N ASN A 316 -9.16 9.11 -13.55
CA ASN A 316 -7.91 9.30 -12.83
C ASN A 316 -8.09 9.17 -11.31
N GLU A 317 -9.18 9.66 -10.73
CA GLU A 317 -9.50 9.50 -9.32
C GLU A 317 -9.64 8.01 -8.93
N ALA A 318 -10.41 7.25 -9.69
CA ALA A 318 -10.61 5.81 -9.48
C ALA A 318 -9.30 5.01 -9.66
N HIS A 319 -8.50 5.34 -10.68
CA HIS A 319 -7.20 4.72 -10.92
C HIS A 319 -6.19 5.02 -9.80
N VAL A 320 -6.13 6.26 -9.32
CA VAL A 320 -5.29 6.64 -8.17
C VAL A 320 -5.74 5.92 -6.89
N GLN A 321 -7.05 5.76 -6.67
CA GLN A 321 -7.59 4.98 -5.55
C GLN A 321 -7.10 3.53 -5.58
N GLU A 322 -7.22 2.87 -6.73
CA GLU A 322 -6.81 1.47 -6.88
C GLU A 322 -5.28 1.33 -6.71
N GLN A 323 -4.49 2.13 -7.42
CA GLN A 323 -3.03 2.09 -7.33
C GLN A 323 -2.53 2.39 -5.91
N GLN A 324 -3.06 3.43 -5.25
CA GLN A 324 -2.74 3.75 -3.86
C GLN A 324 -3.02 2.57 -2.93
N GLN A 325 -4.15 1.87 -3.13
CA GLN A 325 -4.49 0.70 -2.34
C GLN A 325 -3.60 -0.51 -2.65
N GLN A 326 -3.24 -0.75 -3.92
CA GLN A 326 -2.31 -1.80 -4.32
C GLN A 326 -0.90 -1.57 -3.75
N ILE A 327 -0.34 -0.36 -3.90
CA ILE A 327 0.96 0.06 -3.33
C ILE A 327 0.99 -0.17 -1.82
N SER A 328 -0.01 0.38 -1.11
CA SER A 328 -0.09 0.30 0.35
C SER A 328 -0.22 -1.14 0.86
N ASN A 329 -0.99 -1.99 0.16
CA ASN A 329 -1.08 -3.42 0.44
C ASN A 329 0.27 -4.12 0.23
N ARG A 330 0.93 -3.89 -0.92
CA ARG A 330 2.21 -4.52 -1.30
C ARG A 330 3.31 -4.22 -0.28
N VAL A 331 3.48 -2.95 0.10
CA VAL A 331 4.47 -2.57 1.14
C VAL A 331 4.11 -3.20 2.49
N SER A 332 2.84 -3.12 2.91
CA SER A 332 2.41 -3.67 4.21
C SER A 332 2.57 -5.20 4.29
N ALA A 333 2.40 -5.91 3.16
CA ALA A 333 2.70 -7.33 3.05
C ALA A 333 4.22 -7.60 3.20
N THR A 334 5.09 -6.86 2.52
CA THR A 334 6.56 -7.05 2.66
C THR A 334 7.08 -6.71 4.06
N LEU A 335 6.54 -5.68 4.72
CA LEU A 335 6.85 -5.39 6.14
C LEU A 335 6.37 -6.52 7.04
N SER A 336 5.16 -7.05 6.82
CA SER A 336 4.63 -8.19 7.59
C SER A 336 5.53 -9.42 7.41
N GLN A 337 5.91 -9.76 6.18
CA GLN A 337 6.85 -10.85 5.89
C GLN A 337 8.21 -10.64 6.58
N LYS A 338 8.75 -9.42 6.58
CA LYS A 338 9.99 -9.09 7.33
C LYS A 338 9.84 -9.33 8.84
N THR A 339 8.68 -9.01 9.44
CA THR A 339 8.44 -9.31 10.86
C THR A 339 8.37 -10.81 11.15
N LEU A 340 7.87 -11.63 10.21
CA LEU A 340 7.83 -13.09 10.32
C LEU A 340 9.23 -13.72 10.17
N GLU A 341 10.00 -13.32 9.16
CA GLU A 341 11.40 -13.76 8.99
C GLU A 341 12.26 -13.39 10.22
N THR A 342 12.00 -12.22 10.81
CA THR A 342 12.68 -11.78 12.05
C THR A 342 12.21 -12.58 13.26
N ALA A 343 10.93 -12.98 13.32
CA ALA A 343 10.41 -13.90 14.33
C ALA A 343 11.15 -15.24 14.27
N GLU A 344 11.24 -15.87 13.09
CA GLU A 344 11.91 -17.16 12.91
C GLU A 344 13.37 -17.14 13.41
N LEU A 345 14.15 -16.12 13.03
CA LEU A 345 15.54 -16.02 13.49
C LEU A 345 15.65 -15.81 15.00
N LYS A 346 14.73 -15.04 15.59
CA LYS A 346 14.65 -14.83 17.03
C LYS A 346 14.28 -16.12 17.77
N GLU A 347 13.30 -16.90 17.31
CA GLU A 347 12.95 -18.18 17.94
C GLU A 347 14.08 -19.21 17.79
N ARG A 348 14.75 -19.30 16.63
CA ARG A 348 15.94 -20.15 16.46
C ARG A 348 17.04 -19.79 17.46
N MET A 349 17.36 -18.50 17.61
CA MET A 349 18.31 -18.02 18.62
C MET A 349 17.86 -18.31 20.05
N HIS A 350 16.56 -18.22 20.36
CA HIS A 350 16.01 -18.55 21.67
C HIS A 350 16.15 -20.05 22.00
N MET A 351 15.83 -20.94 21.05
CA MET A 351 16.03 -22.39 21.19
C MET A 351 17.51 -22.74 21.38
N THR A 352 18.41 -22.14 20.59
CA THR A 352 19.86 -22.31 20.77
C THR A 352 20.32 -21.85 22.17
N LEU A 353 19.80 -20.73 22.66
CA LEU A 353 20.09 -20.23 24.02
C LEU A 353 19.55 -21.17 25.12
N GLY A 354 18.45 -21.88 24.87
CA GLY A 354 17.95 -22.96 25.72
C GLY A 354 18.92 -24.14 25.81
N LEU A 355 19.38 -24.65 24.67
CA LEU A 355 20.36 -25.74 24.60
C LEU A 355 21.68 -25.36 25.30
N MET A 356 22.17 -24.13 25.08
CA MET A 356 23.35 -23.60 25.79
C MET A 356 23.20 -23.66 27.31
N ARG A 357 22.04 -23.26 27.86
CA ARG A 357 21.79 -23.30 29.32
C ARG A 357 21.88 -24.73 29.85
N GLY A 358 21.32 -25.70 29.14
CA GLY A 358 21.41 -27.13 29.49
C GLY A 358 22.84 -27.67 29.48
N THR A 359 23.68 -27.27 28.51
CA THR A 359 25.11 -27.66 28.50
C THR A 359 25.92 -26.92 29.56
N ILE A 360 25.70 -25.63 29.78
CA ILE A 360 26.37 -24.86 30.85
C ILE A 360 26.09 -25.49 32.21
N ASN A 361 24.83 -25.78 32.53
CA ASN A 361 24.44 -26.35 33.82
C ASN A 361 25.04 -27.76 34.06
N ARG A 362 25.21 -28.55 32.98
CA ARG A 362 25.94 -29.83 33.05
C ARG A 362 27.43 -29.61 33.28
N CYS A 363 28.07 -28.73 32.51
CA CYS A 363 29.50 -28.42 32.67
C CYS A 363 29.84 -27.84 34.05
N THR A 364 28.98 -26.97 34.62
CA THR A 364 29.16 -26.46 35.99
C THR A 364 29.09 -27.57 37.03
N LYS A 365 28.11 -28.49 36.91
CA LYS A 365 27.96 -29.62 37.83
C LYS A 365 29.16 -30.56 37.74
N PHE A 366 29.56 -30.98 36.54
CA PHE A 366 30.72 -31.84 36.35
C PHE A 366 32.03 -31.21 36.85
N ASN A 367 32.20 -29.89 36.69
CA ASN A 367 33.36 -29.20 37.27
C ASN A 367 33.33 -29.25 38.80
N GLN A 368 32.19 -28.99 39.44
CA GLN A 368 32.02 -29.12 40.91
C GLN A 368 32.31 -30.55 41.41
N GLU A 369 31.88 -31.57 40.66
CA GLU A 369 32.16 -32.98 40.97
C GLU A 369 33.66 -33.31 40.82
N MET A 370 34.34 -32.82 39.78
CA MET A 370 35.80 -32.95 39.65
C MET A 370 36.56 -32.22 40.77
N TYR A 371 36.11 -31.03 41.17
CA TYR A 371 36.69 -30.28 42.30
C TYR A 371 36.54 -31.04 43.63
N THR A 372 35.36 -31.63 43.88
CA THR A 372 35.11 -32.51 45.03
C THR A 372 36.04 -33.74 44.99
N THR A 373 36.15 -34.40 43.83
CA THR A 373 37.04 -35.55 43.62
C THR A 373 38.51 -35.20 43.86
N ARG A 374 38.95 -34.00 43.44
CA ARG A 374 40.31 -33.50 43.69
C ARG A 374 40.56 -33.23 45.18
N GLY A 375 39.54 -32.85 45.94
CA GLY A 375 39.59 -32.79 47.40
C GLY A 375 39.80 -34.17 48.01
N LEU A 376 38.95 -35.14 47.65
CA LEU A 376 39.00 -36.51 48.17
C LEU A 376 40.34 -37.22 47.90
N ILE A 377 40.91 -37.09 46.69
CA ILE A 377 42.21 -37.72 46.36
C ILE A 377 43.37 -37.09 47.16
N LYS A 378 43.26 -35.83 47.59
CA LYS A 378 44.25 -35.19 48.48
C LYS A 378 44.07 -35.55 49.96
N GLY A 379 43.12 -36.44 50.28
CA GLY A 379 42.79 -36.85 51.64
C GLY A 379 42.05 -35.77 52.44
N PRO A 380 41.63 -36.09 53.68
CA PRO A 380 40.68 -35.29 54.44
C PRO A 380 41.13 -33.85 54.70
N LEU A 381 40.22 -32.89 54.51
CA LEU A 381 40.45 -31.46 54.75
C LEU A 381 40.14 -31.01 56.19
N SER A 382 39.33 -31.77 56.93
CA SER A 382 39.02 -31.55 58.35
C SER A 382 39.39 -32.77 59.20
N THR A 383 39.54 -32.56 60.50
CA THR A 383 39.80 -33.61 61.50
C THR A 383 38.64 -34.60 61.65
N SER A 384 37.41 -34.20 61.33
CA SER A 384 36.21 -35.05 61.36
C SER A 384 36.16 -36.16 60.29
N HIS A 385 37.19 -36.27 59.43
CA HIS A 385 37.28 -37.27 58.37
C HIS A 385 38.50 -38.19 58.50
N LEU A 386 39.22 -38.15 59.64
CA LEU A 386 40.47 -38.90 59.88
C LEU A 386 40.31 -40.43 59.76
N GLU A 387 39.11 -40.96 60.01
CA GLU A 387 38.81 -42.40 59.91
C GLU A 387 38.80 -42.93 58.47
N THR A 388 38.90 -42.05 57.46
CA THR A 388 38.85 -42.44 56.04
C THR A 388 40.05 -41.94 55.22
N ARG A 389 41.09 -42.80 55.19
CA ARG A 389 42.25 -42.80 54.28
C ARG A 389 43.31 -41.72 54.55
N GLU A 390 44.56 -42.18 54.58
CA GLU A 390 45.76 -41.40 54.91
C GLU A 390 46.32 -40.62 53.70
N LYS A 391 47.05 -39.53 53.96
CA LYS A 391 47.65 -38.68 52.91
C LYS A 391 48.99 -39.22 52.41
N LEU A 392 49.22 -39.09 51.11
CA LEU A 392 50.48 -39.49 50.44
C LEU A 392 51.70 -38.64 50.84
N ASP A 393 51.49 -37.39 51.26
CA ASP A 393 52.58 -36.45 51.58
C ASP A 393 53.29 -36.70 52.93
N ARG A 394 52.87 -37.72 53.70
CA ARG A 394 53.44 -38.03 55.02
C ARG A 394 54.94 -38.38 54.93
N PRO A 395 55.76 -38.01 55.94
CA PRO A 395 57.20 -38.30 55.95
C PRO A 395 57.52 -39.78 55.70
N LEU A 396 56.72 -40.70 56.26
CA LEU A 396 56.87 -42.15 56.07
C LEU A 396 56.85 -42.57 54.60
N VAL A 397 55.86 -42.13 53.82
CA VAL A 397 55.76 -42.42 52.38
C VAL A 397 56.90 -41.77 51.61
N ARG A 398 57.26 -40.53 51.97
CA ARG A 398 58.41 -39.82 51.39
C ARG A 398 59.76 -40.44 51.74
N VAL A 399 59.86 -41.25 52.81
CA VAL A 399 61.05 -42.06 53.14
C VAL A 399 61.06 -43.36 52.35
N TYR A 400 59.94 -44.12 52.30
CA TYR A 400 59.85 -45.32 51.46
C TYR A 400 60.11 -45.02 49.96
N GLN A 401 59.69 -43.86 49.45
CA GLN A 401 59.97 -43.41 48.09
C GLN A 401 61.46 -43.09 47.82
N ARG A 402 62.31 -42.94 48.84
CA ARG A 402 63.76 -42.68 48.68
C ARG A 402 64.60 -43.95 48.55
N HIS A 403 64.09 -45.10 48.98
CA HIS A 403 64.82 -46.37 48.90
C HIS A 403 64.58 -47.07 47.56
N VAL A 404 65.68 -47.49 46.93
CA VAL A 404 65.68 -48.16 45.61
C VAL A 404 65.21 -49.61 45.78
N GLY A 405 63.89 -49.79 45.83
CA GLY A 405 63.21 -51.08 46.02
C GLY A 405 61.79 -50.95 46.57
N THR A 406 61.48 -49.86 47.27
CA THR A 406 60.17 -49.63 47.93
C THR A 406 59.36 -48.51 47.26
N GLN A 407 59.43 -48.42 45.93
CA GLN A 407 58.58 -47.51 45.16
C GLN A 407 57.12 -47.97 45.20
N LEU A 408 56.31 -47.37 46.08
CA LEU A 408 54.87 -47.63 46.17
C LEU A 408 54.19 -47.31 44.82
N PRO A 409 53.74 -48.31 44.03
CA PRO A 409 53.23 -48.07 42.68
C PRO A 409 51.95 -47.22 42.73
N GLU A 410 51.11 -47.47 43.74
CA GLU A 410 49.90 -46.74 44.10
C GLU A 410 50.12 -45.23 44.18
N ALA A 411 51.18 -44.78 44.84
CA ALA A 411 51.49 -43.35 44.97
C ALA A 411 51.78 -42.72 43.60
N THR A 412 52.47 -43.44 42.71
CA THR A 412 52.72 -42.96 41.34
C THR A 412 51.46 -42.97 40.48
N LEU A 413 50.57 -43.95 40.68
CA LEU A 413 49.29 -44.06 39.98
C LEU A 413 48.31 -42.97 40.43
N LEU A 414 48.26 -42.67 41.72
CA LEU A 414 47.48 -41.58 42.30
C LEU A 414 47.99 -40.21 41.83
N ALA A 415 49.31 -39.98 41.78
CA ALA A 415 49.89 -38.76 41.19
C ALA A 415 49.53 -38.62 39.69
N LYS A 416 49.69 -39.69 38.90
CA LYS A 416 49.24 -39.74 37.49
C LYS A 416 47.72 -39.49 37.37
N GLY A 417 46.93 -39.85 38.39
CA GLY A 417 45.51 -39.58 38.50
C GLY A 417 45.20 -38.11 38.81
N THR A 418 45.86 -37.50 39.81
CA THR A 418 45.67 -36.08 40.15
C THR A 418 46.06 -35.16 39.01
N ASP A 419 47.13 -35.48 38.27
CA ASP A 419 47.59 -34.63 37.18
C ASP A 419 46.65 -34.69 35.97
N LYS A 420 46.05 -35.87 35.70
CA LYS A 420 44.96 -36.00 34.72
C LYS A 420 43.75 -35.18 35.16
N LEU A 421 43.28 -35.37 36.39
CA LEU A 421 42.11 -34.65 36.92
C LEU A 421 42.31 -33.12 36.90
N GLN A 422 43.49 -32.63 37.28
CA GLN A 422 43.82 -31.20 37.25
C GLN A 422 43.85 -30.64 35.81
N ARG A 423 44.33 -31.42 34.83
CA ARG A 423 44.25 -31.07 33.39
C ARG A 423 42.79 -31.04 32.89
N HIS A 424 41.95 -31.98 33.32
CA HIS A 424 40.53 -32.01 32.94
C HIS A 424 39.72 -30.86 33.57
N ILE A 425 40.03 -30.47 34.81
CA ILE A 425 39.44 -29.27 35.45
C ILE A 425 39.78 -28.02 34.62
N ALA A 426 41.06 -27.77 34.33
CA ALA A 426 41.47 -26.61 33.52
C ALA A 426 40.84 -26.59 32.12
N HIS A 427 40.63 -27.77 31.52
CA HIS A 427 39.93 -27.90 30.23
C HIS A 427 38.44 -27.57 30.33
N LEU A 428 37.73 -28.10 31.34
CA LEU A 428 36.33 -27.78 31.59
C LEU A 428 36.14 -26.30 31.92
N GLU A 429 37.05 -25.70 32.69
CA GLU A 429 37.03 -24.27 33.00
C GLU A 429 37.18 -23.42 31.74
N LYS A 430 38.10 -23.76 30.83
CA LYS A 430 38.21 -23.08 29.52
C LYS A 430 36.91 -23.19 28.71
N ASN A 431 36.37 -24.40 28.56
CA ASN A 431 35.10 -24.66 27.88
C ASN A 431 33.93 -23.86 28.49
N LEU A 432 33.89 -23.76 29.82
CA LEU A 432 32.87 -23.03 30.57
C LEU A 432 32.99 -21.51 30.35
N HIS A 433 34.20 -20.96 30.30
CA HIS A 433 34.43 -19.57 29.91
C HIS A 433 34.00 -19.29 28.46
N GLU A 434 34.34 -20.16 27.50
CA GLU A 434 33.90 -20.06 26.11
C GLU A 434 32.36 -20.12 25.98
N LEU A 435 31.70 -21.04 26.71
CA LEU A 435 30.23 -21.14 26.78
C LEU A 435 29.58 -19.89 27.39
N LEU A 436 30.16 -19.30 28.43
CA LEU A 436 29.62 -18.07 29.04
C LEU A 436 29.82 -16.84 28.15
N ALA A 437 30.97 -16.72 27.47
CA ALA A 437 31.22 -15.64 26.52
C ALA A 437 30.29 -15.71 25.30
N THR A 438 30.14 -16.90 24.70
CA THR A 438 29.21 -17.12 23.58
C THR A 438 27.75 -16.94 24.00
N ARG A 439 27.36 -17.32 25.24
CA ARG A 439 26.03 -17.03 25.79
C ARG A 439 25.75 -15.53 25.89
N LYS A 440 26.73 -14.72 26.34
CA LYS A 440 26.59 -13.24 26.38
C LYS A 440 26.36 -12.69 24.96
N HIS A 441 27.18 -13.11 23.99
CA HIS A 441 27.03 -12.70 22.58
C HIS A 441 25.66 -13.09 22.00
N LEU A 442 25.23 -14.35 22.15
CA LEU A 442 23.93 -14.80 21.65
C LEU A 442 22.76 -14.06 22.31
N THR A 443 22.85 -13.77 23.61
CA THR A 443 21.81 -12.99 24.32
C THR A 443 21.73 -11.56 23.78
N TRP A 444 22.87 -10.92 23.50
CA TRP A 444 22.91 -9.60 22.85
C TRP A 444 22.30 -9.64 21.43
N SER A 445 22.67 -10.63 20.61
CA SER A 445 22.10 -10.83 19.27
C SER A 445 20.58 -11.04 19.32
N LEU A 446 20.08 -11.87 20.25
CA LEU A 446 18.66 -12.13 20.46
C LEU A 446 17.89 -10.85 20.84
N ASN A 447 18.45 -10.03 21.74
CA ASN A 447 17.86 -8.74 22.10
C ASN A 447 17.82 -7.77 20.91
N CYS A 448 18.84 -7.78 20.04
CA CYS A 448 18.83 -7.00 18.81
C CYS A 448 17.74 -7.47 17.83
N LYS A 449 17.57 -8.79 17.63
CA LYS A 449 16.46 -9.35 16.82
C LYS A 449 15.10 -8.98 17.41
N LYS A 450 14.95 -9.01 18.74
CA LYS A 450 13.71 -8.59 19.43
C LYS A 450 13.37 -7.13 19.14
N MET A 451 14.28 -6.18 19.36
CA MET A 451 13.99 -4.76 19.07
C MET A 451 13.77 -4.51 17.58
N GLY A 452 14.48 -5.21 16.70
CA GLY A 452 14.22 -5.17 15.25
C GLY A 452 12.79 -5.62 14.90
N GLN A 453 12.33 -6.73 15.49
CA GLN A 453 10.97 -7.23 15.34
C GLN A 453 9.93 -6.22 15.86
N GLU A 454 10.14 -5.66 17.05
CA GLU A 454 9.22 -4.69 17.68
C GLU A 454 9.11 -3.39 16.86
N VAL A 455 10.21 -2.90 16.29
CA VAL A 455 10.21 -1.73 15.40
C VAL A 455 9.45 -1.99 14.10
N ASP A 456 9.75 -3.11 13.40
CA ASP A 456 9.06 -3.46 12.16
C ASP A 456 7.55 -3.74 12.42
N GLN A 457 7.19 -4.36 13.54
CA GLN A 457 5.79 -4.54 13.97
C GLN A 457 5.10 -3.20 14.26
N ASN A 458 5.77 -2.24 14.89
CA ASN A 458 5.20 -0.93 15.17
C ASN A 458 4.99 -0.12 13.87
N ALA A 459 5.83 -0.30 12.85
CA ALA A 459 5.58 0.25 11.51
C ALA A 459 4.32 -0.37 10.87
N VAL A 460 4.14 -1.70 10.93
CA VAL A 460 2.90 -2.35 10.46
C VAL A 460 1.66 -1.85 11.22
N ARG A 461 1.74 -1.74 12.55
CA ARG A 461 0.65 -1.21 13.40
C ARG A 461 0.29 0.24 13.08
N LEU A 462 1.28 1.10 12.81
CA LEU A 462 1.06 2.50 12.40
C LEU A 462 0.31 2.56 11.06
N ARG A 463 0.76 1.77 10.07
CA ARG A 463 0.12 1.70 8.74
C ARG A 463 -1.32 1.20 8.83
N LEU A 464 -1.59 0.19 9.66
CA LEU A 464 -2.95 -0.31 9.90
C LEU A 464 -3.84 0.76 10.58
N ARG A 465 -3.37 1.39 11.66
CA ARG A 465 -4.12 2.45 12.37
C ARG A 465 -4.49 3.62 11.47
N GLN A 466 -3.56 4.11 10.66
CA GLN A 466 -3.82 5.26 9.79
C GLN A 466 -4.57 4.88 8.50
N ARG A 467 -4.74 3.59 8.19
CA ARG A 467 -5.61 3.13 7.10
C ARG A 467 -7.10 3.27 7.43
N HIS A 468 -7.49 3.47 8.69
CA HIS A 468 -8.89 3.70 9.05
C HIS A 468 -9.44 5.00 8.42
N PRO A 469 -10.71 5.03 7.96
CA PRO A 469 -11.30 6.20 7.28
C PRO A 469 -11.33 7.46 8.13
N HIS A 470 -11.54 7.32 9.45
CA HIS A 470 -11.73 8.44 10.38
C HIS A 470 -10.46 9.27 10.66
N VAL A 471 -9.27 8.78 10.28
CA VAL A 471 -8.01 9.52 10.48
C VAL A 471 -7.84 10.52 9.33
N CYS A 472 -8.04 11.81 9.57
CA CYS A 472 -7.84 12.82 8.53
C CYS A 472 -6.35 13.14 8.31
N TYR A 473 -6.03 13.89 7.24
CA TYR A 473 -4.66 14.30 6.93
C TYR A 473 -4.03 15.13 8.07
N GLU A 474 -4.77 16.06 8.65
CA GLU A 474 -4.30 16.96 9.70
C GLU A 474 -3.98 16.23 11.01
N GLN A 475 -4.83 15.28 11.42
CA GLN A 475 -4.57 14.40 12.57
C GLN A 475 -3.30 13.57 12.34
N ALA A 476 -3.13 13.01 11.14
CA ALA A 476 -1.91 12.29 10.78
C ALA A 476 -0.67 13.20 10.79
N GLN A 477 -0.82 14.48 10.41
CA GLN A 477 0.26 15.47 10.41
C GLN A 477 0.69 15.92 11.82
N ARG A 478 -0.24 16.13 12.77
CA ARG A 478 0.11 16.40 14.17
C ARG A 478 0.99 15.26 14.74
N LEU A 479 0.59 14.01 14.46
CA LEU A 479 1.35 12.80 14.78
C LEU A 479 2.70 12.64 14.02
N VAL A 480 3.12 13.57 13.15
CA VAL A 480 4.48 13.59 12.56
C VAL A 480 5.46 14.43 13.38
N ASN A 481 4.95 15.43 14.10
CA ASN A 481 5.74 16.42 14.83
C ASN A 481 6.04 15.95 16.26
N ASP A 482 5.03 15.46 16.97
CA ASP A 482 5.10 15.18 18.41
C ASP A 482 5.52 13.73 18.75
N TRP A 483 5.90 12.92 17.74
CA TRP A 483 6.10 11.47 17.88
C TRP A 483 7.56 11.06 18.07
N ASP A 484 8.02 10.96 19.33
CA ASP A 484 9.10 10.06 19.73
C ASP A 484 8.49 8.69 20.10
N PRO A 485 8.86 7.56 19.46
CA PRO A 485 8.37 6.23 19.84
C PRO A 485 8.73 5.77 21.26
N ARG A 486 9.55 6.52 22.01
CA ARG A 486 9.80 6.31 23.45
C ARG A 486 8.66 6.80 24.35
N THR A 487 7.86 7.75 23.88
CA THR A 487 6.70 8.29 24.58
C THR A 487 5.42 7.86 23.85
N PRO A 488 4.51 7.08 24.47
CA PRO A 488 3.19 6.87 23.89
C PRO A 488 2.47 8.23 23.78
N PRO A 489 1.64 8.44 22.76
CA PRO A 489 0.84 9.67 22.66
C PRO A 489 -0.01 9.80 23.92
N ARG A 490 -0.07 11.00 24.50
CA ARG A 490 -1.10 11.29 25.51
C ARG A 490 -2.45 10.98 24.88
N ARG A 491 -3.30 10.23 25.60
CA ARG A 491 -4.73 10.34 25.36
C ARG A 491 -5.10 11.79 25.70
N GLU A 492 -5.57 12.53 24.71
CA GLU A 492 -6.36 13.72 24.99
C GLU A 492 -7.56 13.24 25.82
N SER A 493 -7.64 13.70 27.06
CA SER A 493 -8.78 13.44 27.94
C SER A 493 -9.95 14.27 27.45
N ASP A 494 -11.13 13.67 27.28
CA ASP A 494 -12.35 14.35 26.87
C ASP A 494 -12.79 15.41 27.90
N THR A 495 -12.20 16.61 27.82
CA THR A 495 -12.65 17.80 28.53
C THR A 495 -13.76 18.42 27.73
N ALA A 496 -14.97 17.88 27.90
CA ALA A 496 -16.19 18.53 27.45
C ALA A 496 -16.30 19.92 28.13
N PRO A 497 -16.67 20.98 27.39
CA PRO A 497 -17.13 22.22 27.99
C PRO A 497 -18.38 22.01 28.84
N GLN A 498 -18.65 22.97 29.72
CA GLN A 498 -19.78 22.98 30.66
C GLN A 498 -21.14 23.11 29.96
#